data_AF-A0A6V8KB27-F1
#
_entry.id   AF-A0A6V8KB27-F1
#
_cell.length_a   1.000
_cell.length_b   1.000
_cell.length_c   1.000
_cell.angle_alpha   90.00
_cell.angle_beta   90.00
_cell.angle_gamma   90.00
#
_symmetry.space_group_name_H-M   'P 1'
#
loop_
_entity.id
_entity.type
_entity.pdbx_description
1 polymer ?
#
loop_
_entity_poly.entity_id
_entity_poly.type
_entity_poly.pdbx_seq_one_letter_code
_entity_poly.pdbx_strand_id
1 'polypeptide(L)'
;MGEDVLDLAVTLRALRRRADLSQRELADLAGLPKSTITRIESGEIVDPRFRTVERLVRAAGTVIAVGEHIEPAPGEGLRDRADRNFPPHLDVRPVEQLTDWAAAWWAHWHRLPRRAWPLEPPEFTYDLSRTRRAQRRHREWVWQGLRLRWVGERGLRAGDVWRLVAEAPDGAPVGELRAFLRGAHPEDQPGCEAVLEGVVVARGLRGMGIGRRLVGEFAAEVERSGVGLARAVVGAGTAAAFLRRCGFREDSGRVVAMVFGRHAGWVPDGAG
;
A
#
# COMPACT_ATOMS: atom_id res chain seq x y z
N MET A 1 11.31 -19.64 24.83
CA MET A 1 12.29 -18.59 24.45
C MET A 1 12.54 -17.85 25.74
N GLY A 2 13.65 -18.18 26.42
CA GLY A 2 13.93 -17.65 27.75
C GLY A 2 13.99 -16.12 27.68
N GLU A 3 13.32 -15.48 28.61
CA GLU A 3 13.31 -14.03 28.76
C GLU A 3 14.77 -13.61 28.98
N ASP A 4 15.39 -13.01 27.96
CA ASP A 4 16.75 -12.47 28.02
C ASP A 4 16.67 -11.16 28.84
N VAL A 5 16.33 -11.30 30.12
CA VAL A 5 16.24 -10.20 31.07
C VAL A 5 17.65 -9.71 31.27
N LEU A 6 17.88 -8.44 30.97
CA LEU A 6 19.16 -7.78 31.18
C LEU A 6 19.58 -7.92 32.65
N ASP A 7 20.56 -8.78 32.93
CA ASP A 7 21.19 -8.85 34.26
C ASP A 7 22.07 -7.62 34.43
N LEU A 8 21.50 -6.60 35.10
CA LEU A 8 22.15 -5.34 35.33
C LEU A 8 23.43 -5.48 36.17
N ALA A 9 23.46 -6.42 37.11
CA ALA A 9 24.62 -6.64 37.98
C ALA A 9 25.80 -7.22 37.19
N VAL A 10 25.55 -8.19 36.32
CA VAL A 10 26.56 -8.75 35.40
C VAL A 10 27.01 -7.68 34.39
N THR A 11 26.06 -6.97 33.78
CA THR A 11 26.33 -5.94 32.78
C THR A 11 27.17 -4.80 33.36
N LEU A 12 26.83 -4.31 34.56
CA LEU A 12 27.55 -3.22 35.21
C LEU A 12 28.98 -3.62 35.59
N ARG A 13 29.18 -4.85 36.06
CA ARG A 13 30.52 -5.39 36.33
C ARG A 13 31.35 -5.50 35.06
N ALA A 14 30.77 -5.95 33.95
CA ALA A 14 31.44 -6.01 32.66
C ALA A 14 31.82 -4.61 32.13
N LEU A 15 30.92 -3.63 32.24
CA LEU A 15 31.19 -2.24 31.87
C LEU A 15 32.32 -1.63 32.72
N ARG A 16 32.29 -1.85 34.05
CA ARG A 16 33.36 -1.44 34.97
C ARG A 16 34.71 -2.07 34.61
N ARG A 17 34.70 -3.38 34.31
CA ARG A 17 35.91 -4.12 33.91
C ARG A 17 36.49 -3.55 32.61
N ARG A 18 35.65 -3.18 31.65
CA ARG A 18 36.08 -2.57 30.38
C ARG A 18 36.63 -1.16 30.56
N ALA A 19 36.03 -0.38 31.47
CA ALA A 19 36.45 0.98 31.78
C ALA A 19 37.60 1.06 32.81
N ASP A 20 38.05 -0.08 33.33
CA ASP A 20 39.04 -0.21 34.41
C ASP A 20 38.73 0.63 35.66
N LEU A 21 37.46 0.64 36.08
CA LEU A 21 36.99 1.41 37.23
C LEU A 21 36.78 0.53 38.46
N SER A 22 37.10 1.05 39.65
CA SER A 22 36.63 0.54 40.94
C SER A 22 35.19 0.99 41.28
N GLN A 23 34.55 0.36 42.27
CA GLN A 23 33.16 0.72 42.62
C GLN A 23 33.08 2.16 43.11
N ARG A 24 34.14 2.63 43.76
CA ARG A 24 34.26 3.99 44.27
C ARG A 24 34.41 4.98 43.12
N GLU A 25 35.29 4.72 42.17
CA GLU A 25 35.49 5.59 41.01
C GLU A 25 34.23 5.67 40.14
N LEU A 26 33.54 4.54 39.91
CA LEU A 26 32.25 4.58 39.21
C LEU A 26 31.21 5.40 39.99
N ALA A 27 31.14 5.24 41.31
CA ALA A 27 30.21 5.98 42.17
C ALA A 27 30.47 7.48 42.09
N ASP A 28 31.74 7.89 42.18
CA ASP A 28 32.16 9.28 42.12
C ASP A 28 31.85 9.89 40.73
N LEU A 29 32.19 9.19 39.64
CA LEU A 29 31.89 9.62 38.26
C LEU A 29 30.39 9.67 37.97
N ALA A 30 29.62 8.74 38.50
CA ALA A 30 28.17 8.71 38.33
C ALA A 30 27.46 9.70 39.27
N GLY A 31 28.12 10.23 40.31
CA GLY A 31 27.54 11.07 41.37
C GLY A 31 26.55 10.31 42.27
N LEU A 32 26.85 9.05 42.56
CA LEU A 32 26.01 8.14 43.36
C LEU A 32 26.75 7.68 44.61
N PRO A 33 26.07 7.32 45.70
CA PRO A 33 26.72 6.65 46.82
C PRO A 33 27.32 5.31 46.41
N LYS A 34 28.54 4.98 46.87
CA LYS A 34 29.16 3.67 46.63
C LYS A 34 28.26 2.51 47.04
N SER A 35 27.52 2.66 48.15
CA SER A 35 26.56 1.66 48.62
C SER A 35 25.48 1.33 47.57
N THR A 36 25.07 2.30 46.75
CA THR A 36 24.14 2.07 45.63
C THR A 36 24.75 1.15 44.59
N ILE A 37 26.04 1.28 44.28
CA ILE A 37 26.75 0.39 43.36
C ILE A 37 26.83 -1.02 43.93
N THR A 38 27.22 -1.16 45.20
CA THR A 38 27.32 -2.46 45.87
C THR A 38 25.97 -3.20 45.86
N ARG A 39 24.87 -2.48 46.11
CA ARG A 39 23.51 -3.05 46.11
C ARG A 39 23.03 -3.46 44.73
N ILE A 40 23.39 -2.69 43.69
CA ILE A 40 23.08 -3.06 42.30
C ILE A 40 23.90 -4.29 41.89
N GLU A 41 25.21 -4.32 42.12
CA GLU A 41 26.08 -5.43 41.70
C GLU A 41 25.86 -6.73 42.48
N SER A 42 25.27 -6.66 43.68
CA SER A 42 24.89 -7.84 44.47
C SER A 42 23.48 -8.34 44.17
N GLY A 43 22.70 -7.61 43.35
CA GLY A 43 21.32 -7.95 43.05
C GLY A 43 20.32 -7.58 44.16
N GLU A 44 20.72 -6.84 45.20
CA GLU A 44 19.78 -6.29 46.21
C GLU A 44 18.83 -5.26 45.57
N ILE A 45 19.30 -4.53 44.55
CA ILE A 45 18.48 -3.62 43.73
C ILE A 45 18.28 -4.26 42.35
N VAL A 46 17.09 -4.82 42.14
CA VAL A 46 16.70 -5.49 40.88
C VAL A 46 16.19 -4.51 39.82
N ASP A 47 15.53 -3.41 40.23
CA ASP A 47 14.94 -2.43 39.32
C ASP A 47 15.31 -0.98 39.71
N PRO A 48 16.55 -0.54 39.43
CA PRO A 48 16.92 0.86 39.60
C PRO A 48 16.27 1.72 38.51
N ARG A 49 15.83 2.93 38.89
CA ARG A 49 15.29 3.91 37.94
C ARG A 49 16.19 4.04 36.71
N PHE A 50 15.61 4.15 35.52
CA PHE A 50 16.35 4.29 34.26
C PHE A 50 17.45 5.36 34.31
N ARG A 51 17.17 6.52 34.93
CA ARG A 51 18.15 7.60 35.14
C ARG A 51 19.40 7.16 35.92
N THR A 52 19.26 6.23 36.87
CA THR A 52 20.38 5.65 37.61
C THR A 52 21.23 4.80 36.68
N VAL A 53 20.61 3.93 35.89
CA VAL A 53 21.29 3.09 34.90
C VAL A 53 22.03 3.95 33.87
N GLU A 54 21.37 4.98 33.33
CA GLU A 54 21.95 5.94 32.39
C GLU A 54 23.21 6.62 32.95
N ARG A 55 23.17 7.09 34.20
CA ARG A 55 24.33 7.72 34.86
C ARG A 55 25.51 6.76 35.00
N LEU A 56 25.24 5.51 35.37
CA LEU A 56 26.26 4.47 35.54
C LEU A 56 26.91 4.09 34.22
N VAL A 57 26.10 3.87 33.18
CA VAL A 57 26.58 3.51 31.85
C VAL A 57 27.40 4.66 31.24
N ARG A 58 26.93 5.91 31.39
CA ARG A 58 27.66 7.11 30.96
C ARG A 58 28.98 7.29 31.71
N ALA A 59 28.98 7.09 33.03
CA ALA A 59 30.19 7.15 33.86
C ALA A 59 31.23 6.09 33.48
N ALA A 60 30.78 4.92 33.02
CA ALA A 60 31.64 3.87 32.45
C ALA A 60 32.03 4.12 30.98
N GLY A 61 31.84 5.34 30.45
CA GLY A 61 32.23 5.71 29.09
C GLY A 61 31.43 5.03 27.99
N THR A 62 30.20 4.61 28.27
CA THR A 62 29.33 3.88 27.33
C THR A 62 28.00 4.61 27.16
N VAL A 63 27.22 4.26 26.15
CA VAL A 63 25.86 4.77 25.93
C VAL A 63 24.85 3.63 26.01
N ILE A 64 23.65 3.90 26.52
CA ILE A 64 22.53 2.96 26.44
C ILE A 64 21.91 3.15 25.06
N ALA A 65 21.90 2.09 24.25
CA ALA A 65 21.14 2.03 23.02
C ALA A 65 19.91 1.15 23.26
N VAL A 66 18.71 1.69 23.01
CA VAL A 66 17.50 0.88 22.90
C VAL A 66 17.48 0.33 21.48
N GLY A 67 17.40 -0.99 21.35
CA GLY A 67 17.33 -1.65 20.05
C GLY A 67 16.01 -1.34 19.35
N GLU A 68 16.10 -1.10 18.04
CA GLU A 68 15.07 -0.60 17.13
C GLU A 68 14.82 0.92 17.23
N HIS A 69 15.16 1.63 16.16
CA HIS A 69 14.74 3.02 15.97
C HIS A 69 13.23 3.02 15.73
N ILE A 70 12.47 3.47 16.72
CA ILE A 70 11.02 3.59 16.60
C ILE A 70 10.75 4.90 15.88
N GLU A 71 10.27 4.81 14.64
CA GLU A 71 9.82 5.98 13.92
C GLU A 71 8.65 6.65 14.68
N PRO A 72 8.66 7.99 14.78
CA PRO A 72 7.53 8.77 15.29
C PRO A 72 6.19 8.32 14.71
N ALA A 73 5.15 8.34 15.54
CA ALA A 73 3.82 7.97 15.07
C ALA A 73 3.36 8.93 13.95
N PRO A 74 2.59 8.46 12.95
CA PRO A 74 2.02 9.34 11.94
C PRO A 74 1.21 10.47 12.60
N GLY A 75 1.68 11.71 12.43
CA GLY A 75 1.08 12.90 13.03
C GLY A 75 1.56 13.27 14.44
N GLU A 76 2.67 12.71 14.89
CA GLU A 76 3.36 13.18 16.10
C GLU A 76 3.70 14.68 15.97
N GLY A 77 3.39 15.44 17.02
CA GLY A 77 3.53 16.90 17.03
C GLY A 77 2.42 17.68 16.30
N LEU A 78 1.56 17.00 15.53
CA LEU A 78 0.39 17.65 14.92
C LEU A 78 -0.72 17.87 15.95
N ARG A 79 -1.43 18.99 15.79
CA ARG A 79 -2.54 19.39 16.65
C ARG A 79 -3.82 19.57 15.88
N ASP A 80 -4.94 19.19 16.48
CA ASP A 80 -6.26 19.44 15.93
C ASP A 80 -6.68 20.92 16.17
N ARG A 81 -7.85 21.31 15.65
CA ARG A 81 -8.38 22.67 15.82
C ARG A 81 -8.75 23.05 17.26
N ALA A 82 -8.82 22.06 18.16
CA ALA A 82 -9.05 22.28 19.57
C ALA A 82 -7.73 22.28 20.38
N ASP A 83 -6.58 22.40 19.69
CA ASP A 83 -5.23 22.39 20.26
C ASP A 83 -4.87 21.07 20.98
N ARG A 84 -5.50 19.96 20.58
CA ARG A 84 -5.22 18.63 21.14
C ARG A 84 -4.29 17.85 20.22
N ASN A 85 -3.42 17.04 20.81
CA ASN A 85 -2.63 16.07 20.04
C ASN A 85 -3.55 15.01 19.41
N PHE A 86 -3.21 14.58 18.21
CA PHE A 86 -3.88 13.44 17.60
C PHE A 86 -3.57 12.14 18.37
N PRO A 87 -4.52 11.17 18.41
CA PRO A 87 -4.27 9.90 19.09
C PRO A 87 -3.14 9.11 18.40
N PRO A 88 -2.12 8.64 19.12
CA PRO A 88 -0.89 8.09 18.53
C PRO A 88 -1.07 6.74 17.82
N HIS A 89 -2.20 6.07 18.04
CA HIS A 89 -2.52 4.78 17.43
C HIS A 89 -3.31 4.92 16.11
N LEU A 90 -3.59 6.15 15.66
CA LEU A 90 -4.37 6.44 14.47
C LEU A 90 -3.49 7.00 13.37
N ASP A 91 -3.81 6.64 12.12
CA ASP A 91 -3.08 7.10 10.95
C ASP A 91 -3.57 8.51 10.58
N VAL A 92 -2.92 9.54 11.13
CA VAL A 92 -3.22 10.95 10.82
C VAL A 92 -2.78 11.27 9.41
N ARG A 93 -3.63 11.93 8.64
CA ARG A 93 -3.41 12.24 7.22
C ARG A 93 -4.07 13.56 6.83
N PRO A 94 -3.58 14.24 5.78
CA PRO A 94 -4.23 15.45 5.29
C PRO A 94 -5.62 15.18 4.72
N VAL A 95 -6.48 16.19 4.76
CA VAL A 95 -7.77 16.20 4.04
C VAL A 95 -7.53 16.72 2.62
N GLU A 96 -7.55 15.82 1.64
CA GLU A 96 -7.40 16.19 0.22
C GLU A 96 -8.75 16.47 -0.43
N GLN A 97 -9.76 15.69 -0.08
CA GLN A 97 -11.13 15.78 -0.58
C GLN A 97 -12.12 15.85 0.60
N LEU A 98 -13.28 16.48 0.42
CA LEU A 98 -14.31 16.49 1.47
C LEU A 98 -14.70 15.08 1.93
N THR A 99 -14.67 14.10 1.04
CA THR A 99 -14.95 12.69 1.37
C THR A 99 -13.93 12.04 2.29
N ASP A 100 -12.75 12.65 2.48
CA ASP A 100 -11.77 12.19 3.46
C ASP A 100 -12.18 12.47 4.90
N TRP A 101 -13.00 13.50 5.09
CA TRP A 101 -13.45 13.95 6.39
C TRP A 101 -14.82 13.37 6.71
N ALA A 102 -14.89 12.44 7.67
CA ALA A 102 -16.12 11.74 8.01
C ALA A 102 -17.27 12.67 8.44
N ALA A 103 -16.97 13.86 8.97
CA ALA A 103 -18.00 14.82 9.37
C ALA A 103 -18.54 15.66 8.19
N ALA A 104 -18.04 15.47 6.97
CA ALA A 104 -18.59 16.06 5.74
C ALA A 104 -19.82 15.30 5.21
N TRP A 105 -20.56 14.57 6.05
CA TRP A 105 -21.75 13.80 5.66
C TRP A 105 -22.87 14.66 5.06
N TRP A 106 -22.90 15.95 5.39
CA TRP A 106 -23.84 16.95 4.86
C TRP A 106 -23.48 17.40 3.44
N ALA A 107 -22.24 17.16 2.98
CA ALA A 107 -21.78 17.53 1.64
C ALA A 107 -22.20 16.47 0.61
N HIS A 108 -23.45 16.57 0.13
CA HIS A 108 -24.03 15.66 -0.87
C HIS A 108 -23.59 15.96 -2.31
N TRP A 109 -22.37 16.45 -2.51
CA TRP A 109 -21.80 16.74 -3.84
C TRP A 109 -20.35 16.25 -3.94
N HIS A 110 -20.06 15.50 -5.00
CA HIS A 110 -18.71 15.05 -5.33
C HIS A 110 -18.08 15.97 -6.39
N ARG A 111 -16.83 16.39 -6.15
CA ARG A 111 -15.94 17.21 -7.00
C ARG A 111 -16.12 18.74 -6.99
N LEU A 112 -16.55 19.34 -5.88
CA LEU A 112 -16.31 20.78 -5.72
C LEU A 112 -14.80 21.02 -5.51
N PRO A 113 -14.17 21.94 -6.27
CA PRO A 113 -12.78 22.33 -6.00
C PRO A 113 -12.71 22.93 -4.59
N ARG A 114 -11.55 22.81 -3.92
CA ARG A 114 -11.35 23.23 -2.52
C ARG A 114 -11.83 24.65 -2.20
N ARG A 115 -11.73 25.58 -3.18
CA ARG A 115 -12.24 26.96 -3.10
C ARG A 115 -13.76 27.10 -2.99
N ALA A 116 -14.52 26.06 -3.33
CA ALA A 116 -15.98 26.05 -3.36
C ALA A 116 -16.57 25.21 -2.22
N TRP A 117 -15.76 24.84 -1.22
CA TRP A 117 -16.23 24.10 -0.05
C TRP A 117 -16.97 25.06 0.89
N PRO A 118 -18.21 24.74 1.30
CA PRO A 118 -19.03 25.65 2.11
C PRO A 118 -18.58 25.69 3.59
N LEU A 119 -17.73 24.75 4.00
CA LEU A 119 -17.04 24.76 5.28
C LEU A 119 -15.58 24.41 5.03
N GLU A 120 -14.68 25.05 5.79
CA GLU A 120 -13.26 24.71 5.76
C GLU A 120 -13.06 23.42 6.58
N PRO A 121 -12.71 22.28 5.96
CA PRO A 121 -12.44 21.06 6.71
C PRO A 121 -11.12 21.18 7.47
N PRO A 122 -10.92 20.39 8.53
CA PRO A 122 -9.65 20.36 9.24
C PRO A 122 -8.52 20.01 8.27
N GLU A 123 -7.32 20.51 8.55
CA GLU A 123 -6.15 20.22 7.72
C GLU A 123 -5.83 18.72 7.72
N PHE A 124 -6.03 18.06 8.87
CA PHE A 124 -5.78 16.64 9.07
C PHE A 124 -7.03 15.91 9.58
N THR A 125 -7.09 14.62 9.25
CA THR A 125 -8.15 13.69 9.65
C THR A 125 -7.55 12.31 9.94
N TYR A 126 -8.36 11.40 10.47
CA TYR A 126 -7.98 10.01 10.72
C TYR A 126 -9.20 9.10 10.65
N ASP A 127 -8.98 7.79 10.49
CA ASP A 127 -10.02 6.77 10.44
C ASP A 127 -10.15 6.05 11.80
N LEU A 128 -11.28 6.20 12.50
CA LEU A 128 -11.55 5.46 13.74
C LEU A 128 -11.71 3.95 13.50
N SER A 129 -12.36 3.58 12.39
CA SER A 129 -12.62 2.18 12.02
C SER A 129 -11.31 1.45 11.75
N ARG A 130 -11.04 0.40 12.55
CA ARG A 130 -9.89 -0.50 12.37
C ARG A 130 -9.84 -1.11 10.97
N THR A 131 -10.98 -1.56 10.44
CA THR A 131 -11.09 -2.14 9.10
C THR A 131 -10.72 -1.13 8.01
N ARG A 132 -11.19 0.12 8.10
CA ARG A 132 -10.84 1.16 7.12
C ARG A 132 -9.35 1.50 7.17
N ARG A 133 -8.76 1.59 8.36
CA ARG A 133 -7.32 1.78 8.54
C ARG A 133 -6.51 0.65 7.91
N ALA A 134 -6.84 -0.60 8.24
CA ALA A 134 -6.19 -1.77 7.66
C ALA A 134 -6.30 -1.79 6.12
N GLN A 135 -7.50 -1.49 5.58
CA GLN A 135 -7.71 -1.40 4.15
C GLN A 135 -6.89 -0.28 3.50
N ARG A 136 -6.79 0.90 4.14
CA ARG A 136 -5.97 2.02 3.65
C ARG A 136 -4.49 1.66 3.64
N ARG A 137 -3.96 1.12 4.75
CA ARG A 137 -2.57 0.64 4.86
C ARG A 137 -2.26 -0.39 3.79
N HIS A 138 -3.15 -1.36 3.58
CA HIS A 138 -2.98 -2.37 2.53
C HIS A 138 -2.97 -1.74 1.13
N ARG A 139 -3.88 -0.80 0.84
CA ARG A 139 -3.91 -0.06 -0.43
C ARG A 139 -2.61 0.69 -0.65
N GLU A 140 -2.14 1.45 0.34
CA GLU A 140 -0.90 2.21 0.25
C GLU A 140 0.32 1.30 0.05
N TRP A 141 0.43 0.23 0.84
CA TRP A 141 1.47 -0.77 0.71
C TRP A 141 1.50 -1.40 -0.69
N VAL A 142 0.34 -1.81 -1.23
CA VAL A 142 0.26 -2.32 -2.61
C VAL A 142 0.70 -1.25 -3.61
N TRP A 143 0.26 0.00 -3.45
CA TRP A 143 0.59 1.07 -4.39
C TRP A 143 2.08 1.37 -4.45
N GLN A 144 2.74 1.47 -3.30
CA GLN A 144 4.16 1.83 -3.19
C GLN A 144 5.10 0.79 -3.81
N GLY A 145 4.73 -0.51 -3.76
CA GLY A 145 5.55 -1.57 -4.35
C GLY A 145 4.89 -2.32 -5.52
N LEU A 146 3.86 -1.73 -6.16
CA LEU A 146 3.16 -2.35 -7.29
C LEU A 146 4.11 -2.60 -8.46
N ARG A 147 4.18 -3.85 -8.93
CA ARG A 147 4.96 -4.25 -10.11
C ARG A 147 4.03 -4.69 -11.23
N LEU A 148 4.38 -4.38 -12.48
CA LEU A 148 3.72 -4.91 -13.67
C LEU A 148 4.65 -5.90 -14.35
N ARG A 149 4.11 -7.05 -14.78
CA ARG A 149 4.89 -8.13 -15.38
C ARG A 149 4.12 -8.81 -16.49
N TRP A 150 4.74 -8.88 -17.67
CA TRP A 150 4.25 -9.69 -18.78
C TRP A 150 4.44 -11.19 -18.47
N VAL A 151 3.43 -12.00 -18.78
CA VAL A 151 3.41 -13.44 -18.51
C VAL A 151 3.40 -14.19 -19.84
N GLY A 152 4.40 -15.05 -20.05
CA GLY A 152 4.57 -15.81 -21.28
C GLY A 152 5.29 -15.03 -22.39
N GLU A 153 5.36 -15.61 -23.57
CA GLU A 153 5.93 -14.99 -24.75
C GLU A 153 4.96 -13.97 -25.36
N ARG A 154 5.48 -12.79 -25.73
CA ARG A 154 4.73 -11.76 -26.45
C ARG A 154 4.91 -11.98 -27.94
N GLY A 155 4.31 -13.05 -28.44
CA GLY A 155 4.33 -13.35 -29.87
C GLY A 155 3.55 -12.31 -30.70
N LEU A 156 3.90 -12.20 -31.97
CA LEU A 156 3.31 -11.27 -32.94
C LEU A 156 2.44 -11.97 -34.00
N ARG A 157 2.04 -13.22 -33.75
CA ARG A 157 1.21 -14.01 -34.65
C ARG A 157 -0.26 -13.91 -34.27
N ALA A 158 -1.13 -14.04 -35.26
CA ALA A 158 -2.56 -14.16 -35.02
C ALA A 158 -2.84 -15.35 -34.08
N GLY A 159 -3.61 -15.12 -33.03
CA GLY A 159 -3.90 -16.08 -31.97
C GLY A 159 -3.00 -15.96 -30.73
N ASP A 160 -1.89 -15.22 -30.80
CA ASP A 160 -1.00 -15.04 -29.65
C ASP A 160 -1.72 -14.25 -28.54
N VAL A 161 -1.57 -14.71 -27.30
CA VAL A 161 -2.21 -14.12 -26.13
C VAL A 161 -1.20 -13.30 -25.35
N TRP A 162 -1.54 -12.04 -25.13
CA TRP A 162 -0.79 -11.11 -24.32
C TRP A 162 -1.42 -11.02 -22.93
N ARG A 163 -0.65 -11.41 -21.92
CA ARG A 163 -1.09 -11.37 -20.52
C ARG A 163 -0.16 -10.49 -19.69
N LEU A 164 -0.72 -9.47 -19.07
CA LEU A 164 -0.01 -8.55 -18.20
C LEU A 164 -0.62 -8.62 -16.79
N VAL A 165 0.20 -8.89 -15.79
CA VAL A 165 -0.24 -9.02 -14.40
C VAL A 165 0.32 -7.86 -13.57
N ALA A 166 -0.53 -7.31 -12.71
CA ALA A 166 -0.13 -6.39 -11.65
C ALA A 166 0.04 -7.18 -10.35
N GLU A 167 1.20 -7.08 -9.73
CA GLU A 167 1.60 -7.85 -8.55
C GLU A 167 1.82 -6.90 -7.36
N ALA A 168 1.34 -7.31 -6.19
CA ALA A 168 1.66 -6.70 -4.91
C ALA A 168 3.13 -6.95 -4.53
N PRO A 169 3.67 -6.26 -3.50
CA PRO A 169 5.08 -6.40 -3.10
C PRO A 169 5.49 -7.83 -2.72
N ASP A 170 4.54 -8.65 -2.26
CA ASP A 170 4.71 -10.08 -1.92
C ASP A 170 4.59 -11.02 -3.15
N GLY A 171 4.36 -10.47 -4.35
CA GLY A 171 4.16 -11.22 -5.59
C GLY A 171 2.72 -11.66 -5.84
N ALA A 172 1.77 -11.37 -4.95
CA ALA A 172 0.37 -11.76 -5.14
C ALA A 172 -0.28 -10.98 -6.30
N PRO A 173 -1.03 -11.63 -7.20
CA PRO A 173 -1.69 -10.95 -8.32
C PRO A 173 -2.87 -10.10 -7.82
N VAL A 174 -2.82 -8.79 -8.09
CA VAL A 174 -3.85 -7.81 -7.71
C VAL A 174 -4.62 -7.23 -8.89
N GLY A 175 -4.13 -7.47 -10.11
CA GLY A 175 -4.82 -7.13 -11.34
C GLY A 175 -4.24 -7.88 -12.53
N GLU A 176 -5.02 -7.93 -13.61
CA GLU A 176 -4.66 -8.62 -14.83
C GLU A 176 -5.27 -7.90 -16.04
N LEU A 177 -4.50 -7.80 -17.11
CA LEU A 177 -4.95 -7.42 -18.43
C LEU A 177 -4.67 -8.57 -19.39
N ARG A 178 -5.68 -8.89 -20.20
CA ARG A 178 -5.57 -9.86 -21.29
C ARG A 178 -5.91 -9.24 -22.61
N ALA A 179 -5.10 -9.53 -23.60
CA ALA A 179 -5.36 -9.22 -25.00
C ALA A 179 -4.93 -10.40 -25.86
N PHE A 180 -5.41 -10.46 -27.09
CA PHE A 180 -4.93 -11.40 -28.09
C PHE A 180 -4.72 -10.69 -29.42
N LEU A 181 -3.82 -11.23 -30.24
CA LEU A 181 -3.60 -10.71 -31.57
C LEU A 181 -4.59 -11.34 -32.55
N ARG A 182 -5.27 -10.48 -33.30
CA ARG A 182 -6.15 -10.87 -34.40
C ARG A 182 -5.46 -10.52 -35.71
N GLY A 183 -5.39 -11.47 -36.64
CA GLY A 183 -4.92 -11.18 -37.99
C GLY A 183 -5.91 -10.28 -38.72
N ALA A 184 -5.41 -9.42 -39.61
CA ALA A 184 -6.23 -8.64 -40.52
C ALA A 184 -7.17 -9.55 -41.33
N HIS A 185 -8.39 -9.09 -41.62
CA HIS A 185 -9.25 -9.76 -42.60
C HIS A 185 -8.52 -9.78 -43.96
N PRO A 186 -8.75 -10.77 -44.83
CA PRO A 186 -8.14 -10.79 -46.17
C PRO A 186 -8.39 -9.53 -47.02
N GLU A 187 -9.41 -8.74 -46.68
CA GLU A 187 -9.79 -7.49 -47.35
C GLU A 187 -9.20 -6.24 -46.67
N ASP A 188 -8.60 -6.37 -45.49
CA ASP A 188 -7.97 -5.29 -44.74
C ASP A 188 -6.49 -5.11 -45.14
N GLN A 189 -5.89 -3.99 -44.77
CA GLN A 189 -4.44 -3.83 -44.90
C GLN A 189 -3.70 -4.92 -44.12
N PRO A 190 -2.62 -5.52 -44.66
CA PRO A 190 -1.88 -6.58 -43.99
C PRO A 190 -1.33 -6.12 -42.65
N GLY A 191 -1.60 -6.89 -41.60
CA GLY A 191 -1.17 -6.59 -40.23
C GLY A 191 -1.86 -7.47 -39.17
N CYS A 192 -1.54 -7.21 -37.92
CA CYS A 192 -2.26 -7.75 -36.76
C CYS A 192 -2.86 -6.59 -35.95
N GLU A 193 -4.01 -6.85 -35.33
CA GLU A 193 -4.70 -5.98 -34.38
C GLU A 193 -4.58 -6.58 -32.97
N ALA A 194 -4.31 -5.77 -31.96
CA ALA A 194 -4.40 -6.23 -30.57
C ALA A 194 -5.83 -6.04 -30.05
N VAL A 195 -6.51 -7.14 -29.72
CA VAL A 195 -7.86 -7.11 -29.16
C VAL A 195 -7.77 -7.26 -27.64
N LEU A 196 -8.11 -6.20 -26.91
CA LEU A 196 -8.22 -6.20 -25.45
C LEU A 196 -9.46 -7.02 -25.03
N GLU A 197 -9.21 -8.19 -24.44
CA GLU A 197 -10.24 -9.08 -23.91
C GLU A 197 -10.82 -8.53 -22.59
N GLY A 198 -9.94 -8.07 -21.69
CA GLY A 198 -10.40 -7.58 -20.40
C GLY A 198 -9.30 -7.01 -19.50
N VAL A 199 -9.74 -6.17 -18.57
CA VAL A 199 -8.92 -5.61 -17.49
C VAL A 199 -9.64 -5.86 -16.18
N VAL A 200 -9.00 -6.60 -15.27
CA VAL A 200 -9.55 -6.96 -13.98
C VAL A 200 -8.62 -6.43 -12.89
N VAL A 201 -9.21 -5.82 -11.87
CA VAL A 201 -8.50 -5.38 -10.66
C VAL A 201 -9.28 -5.85 -9.44
N ALA A 202 -8.56 -6.37 -8.44
CA ALA A 202 -9.13 -6.82 -7.18
C ALA A 202 -10.04 -5.74 -6.58
N ARG A 203 -11.22 -6.14 -6.11
CA ARG A 203 -12.32 -5.23 -5.72
C ARG A 203 -11.86 -4.14 -4.74
N GLY A 204 -11.10 -4.51 -3.71
CA GLY A 204 -10.60 -3.59 -2.68
C GLY A 204 -9.56 -2.58 -3.17
N LEU A 205 -8.99 -2.78 -4.36
CA LEU A 205 -7.93 -1.97 -4.96
C LEU A 205 -8.42 -1.18 -6.19
N ARG A 206 -9.71 -1.30 -6.54
CA ARG A 206 -10.31 -0.47 -7.59
C ARG A 206 -10.25 1.01 -7.20
N GLY A 207 -10.17 1.87 -8.22
CA GLY A 207 -10.05 3.32 -8.06
C GLY A 207 -8.64 3.84 -7.72
N MET A 208 -7.64 2.95 -7.59
CA MET A 208 -6.25 3.33 -7.32
C MET A 208 -5.41 3.61 -8.57
N GLY A 209 -5.99 3.47 -9.77
CA GLY A 209 -5.24 3.65 -11.01
C GLY A 209 -4.46 2.42 -11.51
N ILE A 210 -4.52 1.27 -10.82
CA ILE A 210 -3.88 0.01 -11.27
C ILE A 210 -4.31 -0.35 -12.70
N GLY A 211 -5.62 -0.36 -12.97
CA GLY A 211 -6.15 -0.64 -14.31
C GLY A 211 -5.62 0.34 -15.36
N ARG A 212 -5.47 1.63 -15.02
CA ARG A 212 -4.90 2.63 -15.93
C ARG A 212 -3.43 2.33 -16.24
N ARG A 213 -2.65 1.90 -15.25
CA ARG A 213 -1.25 1.49 -15.46
C ARG A 213 -1.17 0.24 -16.36
N LEU A 214 -2.04 -0.75 -16.14
CA LEU A 214 -2.12 -1.94 -17.00
C LEU A 214 -2.43 -1.56 -18.46
N VAL A 215 -3.44 -0.72 -18.69
CA VAL A 215 -3.80 -0.28 -20.05
C VAL A 215 -2.69 0.57 -20.68
N GLY A 216 -2.03 1.43 -19.90
CA GLY A 216 -0.90 2.23 -20.38
C GLY A 216 0.28 1.37 -20.83
N GLU A 217 0.65 0.36 -20.04
CA GLU A 217 1.72 -0.58 -20.42
C GLU A 217 1.34 -1.43 -21.64
N PHE A 218 0.08 -1.85 -21.74
CA PHE A 218 -0.45 -2.51 -22.93
C PHE A 218 -0.37 -1.61 -24.17
N ALA A 219 -0.78 -0.34 -24.07
CA ALA A 219 -0.69 0.60 -25.18
C ALA A 219 0.77 0.83 -25.62
N ALA A 220 1.68 0.97 -24.65
CA ALA A 220 3.11 1.07 -24.94
C ALA A 220 3.65 -0.20 -25.63
N GLU A 221 3.16 -1.40 -25.27
CA GLU A 221 3.55 -2.63 -25.94
C GLU A 221 3.04 -2.70 -27.39
N VAL A 222 1.80 -2.29 -27.63
CA VAL A 222 1.22 -2.21 -28.98
C VAL A 222 2.08 -1.32 -29.88
N GLU A 223 2.45 -0.13 -29.38
CA GLU A 223 3.34 0.80 -30.09
C GLU A 223 4.73 0.21 -30.32
N ARG A 224 5.35 -0.38 -29.28
CA ARG A 224 6.69 -0.99 -29.36
C ARG A 224 6.76 -2.16 -30.34
N SER A 225 5.68 -2.92 -30.46
CA SER A 225 5.60 -4.12 -31.31
C SER A 225 5.19 -3.82 -32.75
N GLY A 226 4.87 -2.56 -33.09
CA GLY A 226 4.39 -2.20 -34.42
C GLY A 226 2.99 -2.71 -34.75
N VAL A 227 2.19 -3.07 -33.73
CA VAL A 227 0.79 -3.47 -33.92
C VAL A 227 -0.01 -2.22 -34.27
N GLY A 228 -0.58 -2.19 -35.47
CA GLY A 228 -1.15 -0.96 -36.04
C GLY A 228 -2.41 -0.45 -35.36
N LEU A 229 -3.13 -1.31 -34.64
CA LEU A 229 -4.37 -0.95 -33.95
C LEU A 229 -4.61 -1.79 -32.70
N ALA A 230 -5.06 -1.14 -31.63
CA ALA A 230 -5.65 -1.81 -30.47
C ALA A 230 -7.17 -1.58 -30.44
N ARG A 231 -7.94 -2.66 -30.28
CA ARG A 231 -9.41 -2.65 -30.26
C ARG A 231 -9.93 -3.27 -28.97
N ALA A 232 -11.05 -2.77 -28.48
CA ALA A 232 -11.75 -3.34 -27.33
C ALA A 232 -13.25 -3.32 -27.60
N VAL A 233 -13.96 -4.38 -27.21
CA VAL A 233 -15.43 -4.42 -27.23
C VAL A 233 -15.92 -4.42 -25.80
N VAL A 234 -16.63 -3.37 -25.40
CA VAL A 234 -17.11 -3.20 -24.03
C VAL A 234 -18.56 -2.78 -24.02
N GLY A 235 -19.30 -3.26 -23.00
CA GLY A 235 -20.64 -2.75 -22.73
C GLY A 235 -20.64 -1.27 -22.36
N ALA A 236 -21.79 -0.61 -22.55
CA ALA A 236 -21.98 0.77 -22.13
C ALA A 236 -21.74 0.97 -20.62
N GLY A 237 -21.43 2.20 -20.21
CA GLY A 237 -21.26 2.57 -18.82
C GLY A 237 -19.79 2.62 -18.36
N THR A 238 -19.50 2.04 -17.20
CA THR A 238 -18.21 2.24 -16.49
C THR A 238 -17.00 1.75 -17.26
N ALA A 239 -17.10 0.59 -17.94
CA ALA A 239 -16.00 0.04 -18.74
C ALA A 239 -15.65 0.95 -19.93
N ALA A 240 -16.65 1.35 -20.71
CA ALA A 240 -16.47 2.31 -21.81
C ALA A 240 -15.93 3.66 -21.32
N ALA A 241 -16.43 4.18 -20.19
CA ALA A 241 -15.91 5.42 -19.60
C ALA A 241 -14.46 5.29 -19.10
N PHE A 242 -14.08 4.12 -18.59
CA PHE A 242 -12.71 3.83 -18.18
C PHE A 242 -11.75 3.79 -19.37
N LEU A 243 -12.08 3.04 -20.44
CA LEU A 243 -11.23 2.97 -21.63
C LEU A 243 -11.10 4.32 -22.34
N ARG A 244 -12.17 5.12 -22.40
CA ARG A 244 -12.11 6.50 -22.91
C ARG A 244 -11.11 7.37 -22.13
N ARG A 245 -11.09 7.26 -20.79
CA ARG A 245 -10.09 7.95 -19.96
C ARG A 245 -8.67 7.42 -20.14
N CYS A 246 -8.51 6.23 -20.71
CA CYS A 246 -7.22 5.65 -21.07
C CYS A 246 -6.81 5.93 -22.53
N GLY A 247 -7.59 6.71 -23.29
CA GLY A 247 -7.26 7.13 -24.65
C GLY A 247 -7.96 6.37 -25.78
N PHE A 248 -8.77 5.35 -25.46
CA PHE A 248 -9.59 4.68 -26.48
C PHE A 248 -10.70 5.62 -26.99
N ARG A 249 -10.99 5.53 -28.28
CA ARG A 249 -12.06 6.29 -28.94
C ARG A 249 -13.16 5.34 -29.38
N GLU A 250 -14.39 5.84 -29.41
CA GLU A 250 -15.52 5.09 -29.95
C GLU A 250 -15.36 4.96 -31.45
N ASP A 251 -15.50 3.73 -31.94
CA ASP A 251 -15.59 3.44 -33.37
C ASP A 251 -17.06 3.57 -33.81
N SER A 252 -17.31 3.97 -35.06
CA SER A 252 -18.67 4.28 -35.57
C SER A 252 -19.57 3.06 -35.75
N GLY A 253 -19.02 1.84 -35.59
CA GLY A 253 -19.75 0.58 -35.70
C GLY A 253 -20.69 0.33 -34.51
N ARG A 254 -21.97 0.07 -34.80
CA ARG A 254 -22.90 -0.45 -33.79
C ARG A 254 -22.62 -1.94 -33.54
N VAL A 255 -22.10 -2.27 -32.37
CA VAL A 255 -21.90 -3.66 -31.95
C VAL A 255 -23.19 -4.21 -31.35
N VAL A 256 -23.63 -5.36 -31.84
CA VAL A 256 -24.75 -6.12 -31.27
C VAL A 256 -24.19 -7.36 -30.58
N ALA A 257 -24.49 -7.52 -29.29
CA ALA A 257 -24.16 -8.76 -28.59
C ALA A 257 -25.17 -9.84 -28.95
N MET A 258 -24.72 -10.92 -29.59
CA MET A 258 -25.53 -12.09 -29.93
C MET A 258 -25.08 -13.28 -29.09
N VAL A 259 -26.04 -14.04 -28.57
CA VAL A 259 -25.78 -15.22 -27.74
C VAL A 259 -26.39 -16.44 -28.43
N PHE A 260 -25.60 -17.48 -28.61
CA PHE A 260 -26.08 -18.80 -29.02
C PHE A 260 -25.86 -19.77 -27.87
N GLY A 261 -26.94 -20.37 -27.37
CA GLY A 261 -26.89 -21.34 -26.29
C GLY A 261 -27.99 -22.38 -26.45
N ARG A 262 -27.72 -23.61 -26.01
CA ARG A 262 -28.77 -24.62 -25.86
C ARG A 262 -29.71 -24.15 -24.74
N HIS A 263 -30.95 -23.80 -25.08
CA HIS A 263 -31.99 -23.66 -24.07
C HIS A 263 -32.16 -25.01 -23.37
N ALA A 264 -31.80 -25.10 -22.09
CA ALA A 264 -32.24 -26.19 -21.23
C ALA A 264 -33.77 -26.07 -21.09
N GLY A 265 -34.52 -26.79 -21.93
CA GLY A 265 -35.99 -26.79 -21.92
C GLY A 265 -36.71 -26.86 -23.26
N TRP A 266 -36.02 -26.94 -24.40
CA TRP A 266 -36.71 -27.17 -25.68
C TRP A 266 -37.01 -28.66 -25.88
N VAL A 267 -38.21 -29.08 -25.50
CA VAL A 267 -38.82 -30.32 -25.97
C VAL A 267 -39.58 -29.98 -27.26
N PRO A 268 -39.27 -30.60 -28.41
CA PRO A 268 -40.10 -30.43 -29.59
C PRO A 268 -41.44 -31.15 -29.33
N ASP A 269 -42.51 -30.39 -29.14
CA ASP A 269 -43.86 -30.93 -29.25
C ASP A 269 -44.08 -31.39 -30.69
N GLY A 270 -44.46 -32.65 -30.86
CA GLY A 270 -45.05 -33.14 -32.11
C GLY A 270 -44.35 -34.35 -32.74
N ALA A 271 -44.50 -35.52 -32.10
CA ALA A 271 -44.62 -36.79 -32.81
C ALA A 271 -45.55 -37.70 -32.00
N GLY A 272 -46.84 -37.63 -32.32
CA GLY A 272 -47.93 -38.44 -31.80
C GLY A 272 -49.16 -38.21 -32.65
#